data_AF-A0A520ZN67-F1
#
_entry.id   AF-A0A520ZN67-F1
#
_cell.length_a   1.000
_cell.length_b   1.000
_cell.length_c   1.000
_cell.angle_alpha   90.00
_cell.angle_beta   90.00
_cell.angle_gamma   90.00
#
_symmetry.space_group_name_H-M   'P 1'
#
loop_
_entity.id
_entity.type
_entity.pdbx_description
1 polymer ?
#
loop_
_entity_poly.entity_id
_entity_poly.type
_entity_poly.pdbx_seq_one_letter_code
_entity_poly.pdbx_strand_id
1 'polypeptide(L)' 'MSTIRAAVCRAFGEPLTIEDVRIAPPQGRAVEVTLEACAICHSDISY' A
#
# COMPACT_ATOMS: atom_id res chain seq x y z
N MET A 1 7.15 -12.49 7.16
CA MET A 1 5.89 -11.72 7.23
C MET A 1 6.19 -10.46 8.02
N SER A 2 6.45 -9.36 7.31
CA SER A 2 6.68 -8.05 7.90
C SER A 2 5.33 -7.38 8.16
N THR A 3 5.19 -6.71 9.31
CA THR A 3 4.06 -5.80 9.57
C THR A 3 4.53 -4.40 9.20
N ILE A 4 3.76 -3.71 8.34
CA ILE A 4 4.06 -2.35 7.90
C ILE A 4 2.85 -1.45 8.10
N ARG A 5 3.08 -0.13 8.14
CA ARG A 5 2.01 0.85 8.01
C ARG A 5 1.71 1.14 6.55
N ALA A 6 0.43 1.10 6.17
CA ALA A 6 -0.03 1.38 4.81
C ALA A 6 -1.25 2.30 4.80
N ALA A 7 -1.43 3.06 3.71
CA ALA A 7 -2.68 3.75 3.41
C ALA A 7 -3.61 2.79 2.65
N VAL A 8 -4.78 2.49 3.21
CA VAL A 8 -5.70 1.45 2.71
C VAL A 8 -7.02 2.08 2.25
N CYS A 9 -7.45 1.73 1.04
CA CYS A 9 -8.78 2.06 0.54
C CYS A 9 -9.75 0.93 0.90
N ARG A 10 -10.72 1.22 1.78
CA ARG A 10 -11.71 0.23 2.24
C ARG A 10 -13.03 0.31 1.48
N ALA A 11 -13.39 1.49 0.99
CA ALA A 11 -14.61 1.74 0.26
C ALA A 11 -14.40 2.85 -0.79
N PHE A 12 -15.16 2.77 -1.87
CA PHE A 12 -15.14 3.77 -2.92
C PHE A 12 -15.61 5.13 -2.40
N GLY A 13 -14.89 6.20 -2.75
CA GLY A 13 -15.22 7.57 -2.37
C GLY A 13 -14.90 7.94 -0.92
N GLU A 14 -14.37 7.01 -0.12
CA GLU A 14 -13.98 7.27 1.27
C GLU A 14 -12.47 7.61 1.37
N PRO A 15 -12.07 8.39 2.39
CA PRO A 15 -10.65 8.64 2.66
C PRO A 15 -9.85 7.35 2.92
N LEU A 16 -8.57 7.36 2.52
CA LEU A 16 -7.64 6.29 2.88
C LEU A 16 -7.40 6.28 4.40
N THR A 17 -7.36 5.09 4.99
CA THR A 17 -7.03 4.87 6.40
C THR A 17 -5.58 4.41 6.56
N ILE A 18 -4.90 4.87 7.61
CA ILE A 18 -3.56 4.36 7.94
C ILE A 18 -3.72 3.14 8.83
N GLU A 19 -3.23 2.00 8.37
CA GLU A 19 -3.41 0.70 9.04
C GLU A 19 -2.12 -0.11 9.07
N ASP A 20 -2.00 -0.97 10.08
CA ASP A 20 -0.96 -1.99 10.13
C ASP A 20 -1.39 -3.21 9.29
N VAL A 21 -0.60 -3.57 8.30
CA VAL A 21 -0.86 -4.69 7.39
C VAL A 21 0.30 -5.67 7.38
N ARG A 22 0.00 -6.96 7.17
CA ARG A 22 1.00 -8.02 7.05
C ARG A 22 1.26 -8.31 5.59
N ILE A 23 2.52 -8.20 5.17
CA ILE A 23 2.94 -8.54 3.81
C ILE A 23 3.52 -9.96 3.77
N ALA A 24 3.10 -10.72 2.75
CA ALA A 24 3.64 -12.04 2.47
C ALA A 24 5.10 -11.91 1.97
N PRO A 25 6.00 -12.85 2.31
CA PRO A 25 7.37 -12.80 1.81
C PRO A 25 7.40 -12.86 0.27
N PRO A 26 8.42 -12.27 -0.38
CA PRO A 26 8.56 -12.34 -1.83
C PRO A 26 8.70 -13.79 -2.29
N GLN A 27 8.09 -14.10 -3.44
CA GLN A 27 8.12 -15.44 -4.05
C GLN A 27 8.54 -15.35 -5.52
N GLY A 28 9.23 -16.38 -6.02
CA GLY A 28 9.68 -16.44 -7.42
C GLY A 28 10.58 -15.26 -7.79
N ARG A 29 10.09 -14.37 -8.66
CA ARG A 29 10.80 -13.18 -9.16
C ARG A 29 10.39 -11.87 -8.46
N ALA A 30 9.61 -11.94 -7.39
CA ALA A 30 9.21 -10.76 -6.62
C ALA A 30 10.37 -10.22 -5.77
N VAL A 31 10.34 -8.91 -5.48
CA VAL A 31 11.28 -8.23 -4.59
C VAL A 31 10.49 -7.47 -3.54
N GLU A 32 10.89 -7.61 -2.27
CA GLU A 32 10.37 -6.78 -1.17
C GLU A 32 11.17 -5.47 -1.11
N VAL A 33 10.48 -4.35 -1.07
CA VAL A 33 11.09 -3.01 -1.14
C VAL A 33 10.58 -2.16 0.03
N THR A 34 11.51 -1.55 0.76
CA THR A 34 11.19 -0.51 1.74
C THR A 34 11.02 0.82 1.02
N LEU A 35 9.83 1.42 1.13
CA LEU A 35 9.52 2.71 0.53
C LEU A 35 10.01 3.86 1.42
N GLU A 36 10.82 4.76 0.87
CA GLU A 36 11.18 6.02 1.53
C GLU A 36 10.11 7.10 1.27
N ALA A 37 9.65 7.20 0.02
CA ALA A 37 8.59 8.11 -0.39
C ALA A 37 7.79 7.54 -1.56
N CYS A 38 6.51 7.91 -1.64
CA CYS A 38 5.62 7.62 -2.77
C CYS A 38 4.70 8.82 -2.97
N ALA A 39 4.63 9.33 -4.20
CA ALA A 39 3.76 10.46 -4.55
C ALA A 39 2.37 9.95 -4.95
N ILE A 40 1.37 10.83 -4.87
CA ILE A 40 0.01 10.55 -5.35
C ILE A 40 -0.09 11.01 -6.80
N CYS A 41 -0.49 10.11 -7.70
CA CYS A 41 -0.80 10.40 -9.09
C CYS A 41 -2.30 10.64 -9.26
N HIS A 42 -2.67 11.31 -10.35
CA HIS A 42 -4.08 11.49 -10.74
C HIS A 42 -4.82 10.13 -10.83
N SER A 43 -4.17 9.08 -11.35
CA SER A 43 -4.76 7.75 -11.50
C SER A 43 -5.12 7.07 -10.19
N ASP A 44 -4.51 7.46 -9.07
CA ASP A 44 -4.73 6.83 -7.78
C ASP A 44 -6.04 7.30 -7.12
N ILE A 45 -6.52 8.49 -7.52
CA ILE A 45 -7.69 9.17 -6.93
C ILE A 45 -8.82 9.42 -7.95
N SER A 46 -8.61 9.04 -9.20
CA SER A 46 -9.61 9.18 -10.25
C SER A 46 -10.65 8.06 -10.19
N TYR A 47 -11.90 8.40 -10.44
CA TYR A 47 -13.01 7.48 -10.60
C TYR A 47 -13.94 7.88 -11.73
#